data_AF-A0A957GRA9-F1
#
_entry.id   AF-A0A957GRA9-F1
#
_cell.length_a   1.000
_cell.length_b   1.000
_cell.length_c   1.000
_cell.angle_alpha   90.00
_cell.angle_beta   90.00
_cell.angle_gamma   90.00
#
_symmetry.space_group_name_H-M   'P 1'
#
loop_
_entity.id
_entity.type
_entity.pdbx_description
1 polymer ?
#
loop_
_entity_poly.entity_id
_entity_poly.type
_entity_poly.pdbx_seq_one_letter_code
_entity_poly.pdbx_strand_id
1 'polypeptide(L)'
;MLQRDFTRGFLPPQDPLPRLPQPFAEWEAVAQELSKLLLSRQIRPAIEQLPPFPVEQLHSDRELWRAMTMLCYMGSLYVLAP
;
A
#
# COMPACT_ATOMS: atom_id res chain seq x y z
N MET A 1 -10.93 -9.84 14.76
CA MET A 1 -10.53 -11.04 15.54
C MET A 1 -9.88 -12.02 14.59
N LEU A 2 -8.67 -12.52 14.90
CA LEU A 2 -8.01 -13.57 14.12
C LEU A 2 -8.77 -14.88 14.30
N GLN A 3 -9.54 -15.26 13.28
CA GLN A 3 -10.23 -16.55 13.26
C GLN A 3 -9.33 -17.55 12.53
N ARG A 4 -8.95 -18.63 13.21
CA ARG A 4 -8.10 -19.68 12.64
C ARG A 4 -8.94 -20.53 11.69
N ASP A 5 -8.54 -20.57 10.43
CA ASP A 5 -9.11 -21.47 9.43
C ASP A 5 -8.26 -22.75 9.37
N PHE A 6 -8.88 -23.93 9.38
CA PHE A 6 -8.15 -25.21 9.40
C PHE A 6 -7.48 -25.54 8.06
N THR A 7 -7.89 -24.89 6.97
CA THR A 7 -7.33 -25.04 5.62
C THR A 7 -6.39 -23.90 5.25
N ARG A 8 -6.66 -22.67 5.70
CA ARG A 8 -5.89 -21.45 5.36
C ARG A 8 -5.04 -20.89 6.50
N GLY A 9 -5.12 -21.48 7.69
CA GLY A 9 -4.35 -21.07 8.86
C GLY A 9 -4.70 -19.66 9.34
N PHE A 10 -3.73 -18.76 9.27
CA PHE A 10 -3.85 -17.34 9.64
C PHE A 10 -4.03 -16.41 8.43
N LEU A 11 -4.12 -16.96 7.22
CA LEU A 11 -4.40 -16.14 6.05
C LEU A 11 -5.79 -15.49 6.18
N PRO A 12 -5.96 -14.26 5.66
CA PRO A 12 -7.27 -13.65 5.57
C PRO A 12 -8.26 -14.55 4.81
N PRO A 13 -9.57 -14.45 5.11
CA PRO A 13 -10.60 -15.25 4.46
C PRO A 13 -10.70 -14.99 2.95
N GLN A 14 -10.28 -13.80 2.49
CA GLN A 14 -10.25 -13.40 1.09
C GLN A 14 -8.83 -13.05 0.69
N ASP A 15 -8.47 -13.34 -0.56
CA ASP A 15 -7.13 -13.02 -1.05
C ASP A 15 -6.90 -11.49 -1.05
N PRO A 16 -5.68 -11.03 -0.70
CA PRO A 16 -5.34 -9.62 -0.74
C PRO A 16 -5.61 -9.02 -2.12
N LEU A 17 -6.04 -7.76 -2.15
CA LEU A 17 -6.12 -7.05 -3.43
C LEU A 17 -4.70 -6.81 -3.97
N PRO A 18 -4.44 -7.09 -5.25
CA PRO A 18 -3.14 -6.81 -5.85
C PRO A 18 -2.93 -5.31 -6.07
N ARG A 19 -4.01 -4.55 -6.22
CA ARG A 19 -4.02 -3.11 -6.48
C ARG A 19 -5.33 -2.51 -5.98
N LEU A 20 -5.29 -1.30 -5.42
CA LEU A 20 -6.46 -0.48 -5.16
C LEU A 20 -7.07 0.04 -6.48
N PRO A 21 -8.41 0.02 -6.62
CA PRO A 21 -9.08 0.62 -7.77
C PRO A 21 -8.97 2.15 -7.75
N GLN A 22 -9.59 2.84 -8.71
CA GLN A 22 -9.73 4.30 -8.62
C GLN A 22 -10.44 4.68 -7.31
N PRO A 23 -10.06 5.78 -6.65
CA PRO A 23 -9.20 6.89 -7.10
C PRO A 23 -7.69 6.74 -6.80
N PHE A 24 -7.23 5.56 -6.36
CA PHE A 24 -5.89 5.40 -5.76
C PHE A 24 -4.75 5.27 -6.78
N ALA A 25 -5.00 5.58 -8.05
CA ALA A 25 -4.08 5.30 -9.15
C ALA A 25 -2.70 5.94 -8.99
N GLU A 26 -2.62 7.18 -8.50
CA GLU A 26 -1.34 7.88 -8.30
C GLU A 26 -0.50 7.22 -7.19
N TRP A 27 -1.16 6.87 -6.08
CA TRP A 27 -0.53 6.15 -4.97
C TRP A 27 -0.04 4.78 -5.41
N GLU A 28 -0.84 4.04 -6.18
CA GLU A 28 -0.46 2.73 -6.74
C GLU A 28 0.68 2.84 -7.75
N ALA A 29 0.75 3.92 -8.54
CA ALA A 29 1.85 4.15 -9.47
C ALA A 29 3.18 4.36 -8.74
N VAL A 30 3.20 5.19 -7.68
CA VAL A 30 4.42 5.38 -6.87
C VAL A 30 4.81 4.09 -6.15
N ALA A 31 3.85 3.35 -5.60
CA ALA A 31 4.10 2.08 -4.93
C ALA A 31 4.76 1.04 -5.84
N GLN A 32 4.42 1.01 -7.13
CA GLN A 32 5.02 0.10 -8.11
C GLN A 32 6.45 0.48 -8.50
N GLU A 33 6.78 1.77 -8.47
CA GLU A 33 8.11 2.26 -8.84
C GLU A 33 9.07 2.35 -7.64
N LEU A 34 8.69 1.86 -6.45
CA LEU A 34 9.47 2.01 -5.22
C LEU A 34 10.94 1.61 -5.33
N SER A 35 11.24 0.46 -5.97
CA SER A 35 12.62 0.01 -6.14
C SER A 35 13.45 0.96 -7.00
N LYS A 36 12.86 1.49 -8.07
CA LYS A 36 13.53 2.47 -8.95
C LYS A 36 13.72 3.79 -8.22
N LEU A 37 12.70 4.27 -7.52
CA LEU A 37 12.76 5.50 -6.73
C LEU A 37 13.81 5.40 -5.61
N LEU A 38 13.96 4.22 -4.99
CA LEU A 38 15.02 3.96 -4.00
C LEU A 38 16.41 4.12 -4.62
N LEU A 39 16.66 3.44 -5.74
CA LEU A 39 17.95 3.47 -6.44
C LEU A 39 18.29 4.87 -6.94
N SER A 40 17.30 5.63 -7.41
CA SER A 40 17.49 7.01 -7.88
C SER A 40 17.46 8.06 -6.76
N ARG A 41 17.25 7.67 -5.49
CA ARG A 41 17.06 8.59 -4.34
C ARG A 41 15.92 9.60 -4.54
N GLN A 42 14.85 9.18 -5.19
CA GLN A 42 13.68 10.03 -5.48
C GLN A 42 12.42 9.64 -4.68
N ILE A 43 12.54 8.78 -3.66
CA ILE A 43 11.39 8.35 -2.86
C ILE A 43 10.66 9.52 -2.20
N ARG A 44 11.39 10.39 -1.49
CA ARG A 44 10.81 11.52 -0.75
C ARG A 44 10.07 12.49 -1.68
N PRO A 45 10.70 13.05 -2.73
CA PRO A 45 10.00 13.96 -3.63
C PRO A 45 8.82 13.28 -4.36
N ALA A 46 8.92 11.99 -4.69
CA ALA A 46 7.79 11.28 -5.30
C ALA A 46 6.59 11.14 -4.35
N ILE A 47 6.83 10.87 -3.06
CA ILE A 47 5.76 10.78 -2.06
C ILE A 47 5.18 12.17 -1.73
N GLU A 48 6.02 13.19 -1.61
CA GLU A 48 5.60 14.58 -1.30
C GLU A 48 4.73 15.20 -2.40
N GLN A 49 4.84 14.71 -3.64
CA GLN A 49 4.04 15.16 -4.78
C GLN A 49 2.67 14.46 -4.88
N LEU A 50 2.41 13.42 -4.08
CA LEU A 50 1.14 12.71 -4.12
C LEU A 50 0.00 13.59 -3.58
N PRO A 51 -1.21 13.48 -4.15
CA PRO A 51 -2.39 14.10 -3.58
C PRO A 51 -2.70 13.49 -2.20
N PRO A 52 -3.45 14.20 -1.34
CA PRO A 52 -3.93 13.64 -0.08
C PRO A 52 -4.55 12.25 -0.29
N PHE A 53 -4.17 11.29 0.55
CA PHE A 53 -4.67 9.92 0.42
C PHE A 53 -6.19 9.89 0.67
N PRO A 54 -7.03 9.43 -0.27
CA PRO A 54 -8.48 9.49 -0.15
C PRO A 54 -9.00 8.31 0.71
N VAL A 55 -8.71 8.35 2.01
CA VAL A 55 -9.03 7.27 2.97
C VAL A 55 -10.53 6.96 3.03
N GLU A 56 -11.38 7.96 2.79
CA GLU A 56 -12.84 7.86 2.79
C GLU A 56 -13.36 7.01 1.61
N GLN A 57 -12.53 6.76 0.60
CA GLN A 57 -12.87 5.95 -0.58
C GLN A 57 -12.44 4.48 -0.44
N LEU A 58 -12.05 4.05 0.76
CA LEU A 58 -11.88 2.64 1.10
C LEU A 58 -13.24 2.09 1.56
N HIS A 59 -13.74 1.08 0.85
CA HIS A 59 -15.10 0.53 1.03
C HIS A 59 -15.12 -0.93 1.48
N SER A 60 -13.95 -1.56 1.59
CA SER A 60 -13.84 -2.94 2.06
C SER A 60 -12.60 -3.17 2.91
N ASP A 61 -12.66 -4.20 3.76
CA ASP A 61 -11.49 -4.65 4.52
C ASP A 61 -10.31 -4.94 3.58
N ARG A 62 -10.54 -5.55 2.41
CA ARG A 62 -9.48 -5.88 1.46
C ARG A 62 -8.76 -4.63 0.94
N GLU A 63 -9.51 -3.57 0.69
CA GLU A 63 -8.93 -2.28 0.30
C GLU A 63 -8.16 -1.67 1.46
N LEU A 64 -8.69 -1.74 2.69
CA LEU A 64 -7.98 -1.28 3.88
C LEU A 64 -6.65 -2.02 4.08
N TRP A 65 -6.64 -3.35 4.00
CA TRP A 65 -5.42 -4.17 4.10
C TRP A 65 -4.39 -3.84 3.03
N ARG A 66 -4.85 -3.65 1.78
CA ARG A 66 -3.98 -3.26 0.67
C ARG A 66 -3.40 -1.87 0.89
N ALA A 67 -4.23 -0.89 1.26
CA ALA A 67 -3.81 0.48 1.55
C ALA A 67 -2.77 0.51 2.67
N MET A 68 -3.06 -0.16 3.81
CA MET A 68 -2.13 -0.24 4.93
C MET A 68 -0.79 -0.83 4.52
N THR A 69 -0.79 -1.95 3.78
CA THR A 69 0.44 -2.61 3.34
C THR A 69 1.27 -1.67 2.45
N MET A 70 0.64 -1.06 1.45
CA MET A 70 1.27 -0.11 0.54
C MET A 70 1.87 1.08 1.30
N LEU A 71 1.08 1.73 2.15
CA LEU A 71 1.50 2.90 2.92
C LEU A 71 2.60 2.57 3.93
N CYS A 72 2.57 1.39 4.57
CA CYS A 72 3.64 0.95 5.47
C CYS A 72 4.98 0.83 4.73
N TYR A 73 5.01 0.22 3.54
CA TYR A 73 6.25 0.13 2.77
C TYR A 73 6.75 1.50 2.31
N MET A 74 5.84 2.33 1.77
CA MET A 74 6.19 3.68 1.32
C MET A 74 6.72 4.54 2.47
N GLY A 75 6.02 4.58 3.61
CA GLY A 75 6.44 5.33 4.79
C GLY A 75 7.75 4.82 5.39
N SER A 76 7.95 3.49 5.43
CA SER A 76 9.21 2.90 5.89
C SER A 76 10.38 3.34 5.01
N LEU A 77 10.20 3.32 3.68
CA LEU A 77 11.23 3.79 2.76
C LEU A 77 11.43 5.30 2.82
N TYR A 78 10.38 6.10 3.03
CA TYR A 78 10.50 7.54 3.19
C TYR A 78 11.44 7.91 4.35
N VAL A 79 11.31 7.21 5.48
CA VAL A 79 12.11 7.45 6.69
C VAL A 79 13.52 6.84 6.59
N LEU A 80 13.62 5.58 6.11
CA LEU A 80 14.85 4.78 6.19
C LEU A 80 15.75 4.87 4.95
N ALA A 81 15.23 5.34 3.81
CA ALA A 81 16.06 5.46 2.61
C ALA A 81 17.21 6.47 2.81
N PRO A 82 18.40 6.17 2.24
CA PRO A 82 19.61 6.96 2.41
C PRO A 82 19.62 8.29 1.65
#